data_AF-A0AAV6M804-F1
#
_entry.id   AF-A0AAV6M804-F1
#
_cell.length_a   1.000
_cell.length_b   1.000
_cell.length_c   1.000
_cell.angle_alpha   90.00
_cell.angle_beta   90.00
_cell.angle_gamma   90.00
#
_symmetry.space_group_name_H-M   'P 1'
#
loop_
_entity.id
_entity.type
_entity.pdbx_description
1 polymer ?
#
loop_
_entity_poly.entity_id
_entity_poly.type
_entity_poly.pdbx_seq_one_letter_code
_entity_poly.pdbx_strand_id
1 'polypeptide(L)'
;MDPKLTEVSQHFDRFKAAFVRHDYDSCSNLLPQLKVFLTGFRSLPPLFEDTPNAVHELTLARDIYEHAVLLSVKIEDQDAFERDFFQLKPYYTDARNRLPPSPQEYPILGLNLLRLLVQNRIAEFHTELELLSTSALENPCIKHAVELEQSFMEGAYNRVLSARQTVPHETFGYFMDLLAKTVRDEIAGCSEKAYDYLSISNARQMLLFSSDQELLEYVKEEHPEWEITNGILYFQKLRKGVGADCMNQASSFSELSSADLQHAKSRVASGSKIFEAMKK
;
A
#
# COMPACT_ATOMS: atom_id res chain seq x y z
N MET A 1 20.54 -1.56 -37.96
CA MET A 1 20.14 -1.58 -36.53
C MET A 1 21.29 -2.17 -35.73
N ASP A 2 21.54 -1.66 -34.54
CA ASP A 2 22.58 -2.19 -33.65
C ASP A 2 22.24 -3.64 -33.26
N PRO A 3 23.16 -4.62 -33.46
CA PRO A 3 22.90 -6.02 -33.13
C PRO A 3 22.54 -6.22 -31.65
N LYS A 4 23.11 -5.41 -30.74
CA LYS A 4 22.78 -5.48 -29.30
C LYS A 4 21.35 -5.07 -29.03
N LEU A 5 20.88 -4.00 -29.68
CA LEU A 5 19.50 -3.55 -29.51
C LEU A 5 18.50 -4.61 -29.96
N THR A 6 18.78 -5.30 -31.07
CA THR A 6 17.94 -6.39 -31.58
C THR A 6 17.91 -7.57 -30.61
N GLU A 7 19.06 -7.93 -30.02
CA GLU A 7 19.14 -8.99 -29.03
C GLU A 7 18.32 -8.68 -27.77
N VAL A 8 18.44 -7.45 -27.23
CA VAL A 8 17.66 -7.03 -26.05
C VAL A 8 16.17 -7.00 -26.35
N SER A 9 15.77 -6.49 -27.53
CA SER A 9 14.36 -6.51 -27.93
C SER A 9 13.80 -7.93 -28.00
N GLN A 10 14.54 -8.90 -28.53
CA GLN A 10 14.11 -10.30 -28.58
C GLN A 10 13.95 -10.92 -27.18
N HIS A 11 14.89 -10.65 -26.27
CA HIS A 11 14.77 -11.10 -24.88
C HIS A 11 13.58 -10.43 -24.17
N PHE A 12 13.33 -9.15 -24.47
CA PHE A 12 12.19 -8.43 -23.92
C PHE A 12 10.86 -8.94 -24.46
N ASP A 13 10.79 -9.33 -25.74
CA ASP A 13 9.60 -9.96 -26.32
C ASP A 13 9.30 -11.32 -25.67
N ARG A 14 10.33 -12.12 -25.37
CA ARG A 14 10.18 -13.37 -24.61
C ARG A 14 9.68 -13.10 -23.19
N PHE A 15 10.22 -12.07 -22.54
CA PHE A 15 9.77 -11.63 -21.21
C PHE A 15 8.29 -11.23 -21.24
N LYS A 16 7.87 -10.38 -22.19
CA LYS A 16 6.46 -9.99 -22.34
C LYS A 16 5.56 -11.19 -22.59
N ALA A 17 5.99 -12.15 -23.42
CA ALA A 17 5.24 -13.37 -23.69
C ALA A 17 5.08 -14.24 -22.43
N ALA A 18 6.12 -14.36 -21.60
CA ALA A 18 6.05 -15.06 -20.32
C ALA A 18 5.12 -14.33 -19.32
N PHE A 19 5.19 -12.99 -19.29
CA PHE A 19 4.35 -12.16 -18.44
C PHE A 19 2.85 -12.32 -18.77
N VAL A 20 2.49 -12.31 -20.05
CA VAL A 20 1.11 -12.54 -20.52
C VAL A 20 0.62 -13.95 -20.19
N ARG A 21 1.53 -14.94 -20.14
CA ARG A 21 1.21 -16.33 -19.76
C ARG A 21 1.12 -16.55 -18.26
N HIS A 22 1.31 -15.51 -17.44
CA HIS A 22 1.42 -15.60 -15.98
C HIS A 22 2.55 -16.53 -15.51
N ASP A 23 3.58 -16.72 -16.34
CA ASP A 23 4.78 -17.48 -15.97
C ASP A 23 5.78 -16.53 -15.31
N TYR A 24 5.55 -16.27 -14.03
CA TYR A 24 6.33 -15.33 -13.23
C TYR A 24 7.73 -15.87 -12.87
N ASP A 25 7.90 -17.19 -12.81
CA ASP A 25 9.21 -17.82 -12.59
C ASP A 25 10.15 -17.55 -13.78
N SER A 26 9.65 -17.75 -15.01
CA SER A 26 10.40 -17.39 -16.21
C SER A 26 10.70 -15.90 -16.28
N CYS A 27 9.74 -15.03 -15.92
CA CYS A 27 9.97 -13.58 -15.85
C CYS A 27 11.09 -13.23 -14.86
N SER A 28 11.08 -13.84 -13.68
CA SER A 28 12.07 -13.61 -12.62
C SER A 28 13.47 -14.07 -13.01
N ASN A 29 13.59 -15.09 -13.86
CA ASN A 29 14.86 -15.55 -14.41
C ASN A 29 15.38 -14.69 -15.58
N LEU A 30 14.47 -14.12 -16.38
CA LEU A 30 14.80 -13.30 -17.56
C LEU A 30 15.12 -11.84 -17.19
N LEU A 31 14.46 -11.29 -16.17
CA LEU A 31 14.63 -9.88 -15.77
C LEU A 31 16.08 -9.52 -15.39
N PRO A 32 16.83 -10.31 -14.60
CA PRO A 32 18.23 -10.02 -14.31
C PRO A 32 19.10 -9.99 -15.58
N GLN A 33 18.85 -10.88 -16.54
CA GLN A 33 19.58 -10.91 -17.81
C GLN A 33 19.32 -9.63 -18.62
N LEU A 34 18.05 -9.20 -18.69
CA LEU A 34 17.68 -7.93 -19.31
C LEU A 34 18.38 -6.74 -18.63
N LYS A 35 18.38 -6.67 -17.30
CA LYS A 35 19.08 -5.62 -16.53
C LYS A 35 20.58 -5.60 -16.83
N VAL A 36 21.23 -6.77 -16.95
CA VAL A 36 22.65 -6.86 -17.35
C VAL A 36 22.86 -6.32 -18.76
N PHE A 37 22.01 -6.68 -19.73
CA PHE A 37 22.13 -6.15 -21.08
C PHE A 37 21.98 -4.63 -21.13
N LEU A 38 21.08 -4.06 -20.30
CA LEU A 38 20.90 -2.61 -20.21
C LEU A 38 22.18 -1.88 -19.78
N THR A 39 23.01 -2.47 -18.90
CA THR A 39 24.29 -1.85 -18.49
C THR A 39 25.28 -1.62 -19.63
N GLY A 40 25.08 -2.28 -20.77
CA GLY A 40 25.91 -2.12 -21.95
C GLY A 40 25.62 -0.87 -22.77
N PHE A 41 24.50 -0.17 -22.51
CA PHE A 41 24.09 1.03 -23.25
C PHE A 41 24.63 2.30 -22.59
N ARG A 42 25.30 3.13 -23.38
CA ARG A 42 25.89 4.41 -22.91
C ARG A 42 24.88 5.57 -22.84
N SER A 43 23.74 5.41 -23.51
CA SER A 43 22.64 6.38 -23.47
C SER A 43 21.84 6.36 -22.17
N LEU A 44 22.01 5.32 -21.34
CA LEU A 44 21.29 5.16 -20.09
C LEU A 44 21.92 5.98 -18.94
N PRO A 45 21.18 6.21 -17.84
CA PRO A 45 21.75 6.79 -16.63
C PRO A 45 22.97 5.96 -16.17
N PRO A 46 24.10 6.57 -15.77
CA PRO A 46 24.30 7.99 -15.48
C PRO A 46 24.85 8.83 -16.65
N LEU A 47 25.23 8.22 -17.78
CA LEU A 47 26.01 8.90 -18.82
C LEU A 47 25.14 9.75 -19.75
N PHE A 48 23.91 9.30 -20.05
CA PHE A 48 22.98 10.01 -20.94
C PHE A 48 23.61 10.47 -22.27
N GLU A 49 24.55 9.67 -22.81
CA GLU A 49 25.28 10.00 -24.02
C GLU A 49 24.31 10.08 -25.21
N ASP A 50 24.40 11.16 -25.99
CA ASP A 50 23.55 11.38 -27.17
C ASP A 50 24.03 10.51 -28.34
N THR A 51 23.64 9.24 -28.31
CA THR A 51 23.86 8.28 -29.40
C THR A 51 22.70 8.36 -30.42
N PRO A 52 22.92 7.97 -31.69
CA PRO A 52 21.84 7.95 -32.68
C PRO A 52 20.67 7.02 -32.33
N ASN A 53 20.88 6.05 -31.43
CA ASN A 53 19.87 5.13 -30.93
C ASN A 53 19.38 5.48 -29.52
N ALA A 54 19.82 6.59 -28.92
CA ALA A 54 19.57 6.89 -27.51
C ALA A 54 18.08 6.89 -27.15
N VAL A 55 17.23 7.43 -28.01
CA VAL A 55 15.76 7.43 -27.79
C VAL A 55 15.20 6.00 -27.74
N HIS A 56 15.65 5.11 -28.63
CA HIS A 56 15.22 3.72 -28.67
C HIS A 56 15.73 2.94 -27.46
N GLU A 57 16.99 3.15 -27.06
CA GLU A 57 17.61 2.50 -25.90
C GLU A 57 16.93 2.95 -24.59
N LEU A 58 16.67 4.26 -24.43
CA LEU A 58 15.97 4.82 -23.28
C LEU A 58 14.50 4.35 -23.21
N THR A 59 13.81 4.29 -24.35
CA THR A 59 12.42 3.77 -24.41
C THR A 59 12.39 2.30 -24.01
N LEU A 60 13.28 1.48 -24.56
CA LEU A 60 13.36 0.06 -24.26
C LEU A 60 13.68 -0.19 -22.79
N ALA A 61 14.64 0.56 -22.22
CA ALA A 61 14.99 0.47 -20.80
C ALA A 61 13.81 0.85 -19.91
N ARG A 62 13.12 1.97 -20.20
CA ARG A 62 11.91 2.38 -19.49
C ARG A 62 10.87 1.26 -19.52
N ASP A 63 10.54 0.74 -20.70
CA ASP A 63 9.52 -0.29 -20.85
C ASP A 63 9.89 -1.58 -20.10
N ILE A 64 11.17 -1.96 -20.05
CA ILE A 64 11.65 -3.10 -19.24
C ILE A 64 11.44 -2.84 -17.75
N TYR A 65 11.82 -1.68 -17.24
CA TYR A 65 11.65 -1.34 -15.83
C TYR A 65 10.17 -1.18 -15.44
N GLU A 66 9.32 -0.67 -16.32
CA GLU A 66 7.86 -0.64 -16.11
C GLU A 66 7.31 -2.04 -15.89
N HIS A 67 7.71 -3.00 -16.72
CA HIS A 67 7.29 -4.39 -16.53
C HIS A 67 7.93 -5.05 -15.31
N ALA A 68 9.13 -4.65 -14.91
CA ALA A 68 9.80 -5.12 -13.70
C ALA A 68 9.02 -4.72 -12.44
N VAL A 69 8.55 -3.46 -12.40
CA VAL A 69 7.68 -2.95 -11.33
C VAL A 69 6.35 -3.72 -11.31
N LEU A 70 5.71 -3.91 -12.47
CA LEU A 70 4.46 -4.68 -12.56
C LEU A 70 4.64 -6.15 -12.14
N LEU A 71 5.75 -6.78 -12.50
CA LEU A 71 6.10 -8.13 -12.06
C LEU A 71 6.22 -8.19 -10.54
N SER A 72 6.90 -7.21 -9.93
CA SER A 72 7.07 -7.13 -8.47
C SER A 72 5.73 -7.09 -7.74
N VAL A 73 4.73 -6.39 -8.30
CA VAL A 73 3.36 -6.42 -7.74
C VAL A 73 2.73 -7.81 -7.87
N LYS A 74 2.93 -8.50 -8.99
CA LYS A 74 2.33 -9.83 -9.22
C LYS A 74 2.95 -10.94 -8.37
N ILE A 75 4.23 -10.82 -8.03
CA ILE A 75 4.91 -11.74 -7.11
C ILE A 75 4.83 -11.28 -5.64
N GLU A 76 4.09 -10.19 -5.38
CA GLU A 76 3.85 -9.66 -4.03
C GLU A 76 5.13 -9.27 -3.26
N ASP A 77 6.16 -8.81 -3.98
CA ASP A 77 7.46 -8.38 -3.43
C ASP A 77 7.56 -6.86 -3.41
N GLN A 78 7.30 -6.26 -2.24
CA GLN A 78 7.36 -4.81 -2.03
C GLN A 78 8.78 -4.25 -2.13
N ASP A 79 9.79 -5.01 -1.70
CA ASP A 79 11.18 -4.56 -1.73
C ASP A 79 11.70 -4.55 -3.17
N ALA A 80 11.35 -5.57 -3.97
CA ALA A 80 11.63 -5.58 -5.41
C ALA A 80 10.93 -4.44 -6.13
N PHE A 81 9.67 -4.17 -5.79
CA PHE A 81 8.93 -3.05 -6.35
C PHE A 81 9.67 -1.72 -6.08
N GLU A 82 10.11 -1.49 -4.84
CA GLU A 82 10.79 -0.25 -4.47
C GLU A 82 12.13 -0.09 -5.22
N ARG A 83 12.94 -1.14 -5.26
CA ARG A 83 14.21 -1.12 -6.02
C ARG A 83 13.99 -0.82 -7.50
N ASP A 84 13.04 -1.50 -8.12
CA ASP A 84 12.80 -1.38 -9.56
C ASP A 84 12.13 -0.04 -9.91
N PHE A 85 11.28 0.48 -9.03
CA PHE A 85 10.72 1.82 -9.16
C PHE A 85 11.80 2.91 -9.09
N PHE A 86 12.75 2.81 -8.16
CA PHE A 86 13.86 3.76 -8.09
C PHE A 86 14.76 3.72 -9.34
N GLN A 87 14.92 2.56 -9.98
CA GLN A 87 15.62 2.44 -11.26
C GLN A 87 14.81 3.05 -12.41
N LEU A 88 13.48 2.99 -12.36
CA LEU A 88 12.57 3.57 -13.34
C LEU A 88 12.45 5.10 -13.21
N LYS A 89 12.56 5.65 -12.00
CA LYS A 89 12.30 7.07 -11.71
C LYS A 89 13.08 8.06 -12.59
N PRO A 90 14.39 7.89 -12.86
CA PRO A 90 15.15 8.78 -13.75
C PRO A 90 14.60 8.85 -15.18
N TYR A 91 13.90 7.79 -15.64
CA TYR A 91 13.29 7.79 -16.98
C TYR A 91 12.04 8.68 -17.04
N TYR A 92 11.35 8.90 -15.91
CA TYR A 92 10.20 9.79 -15.82
C TYR A 92 10.56 11.23 -15.48
N THR A 93 11.68 11.47 -14.78
CA THR A 93 12.13 12.81 -14.40
C THR A 93 13.15 13.35 -15.41
N ASP A 94 14.28 12.67 -15.57
CA ASP A 94 15.47 13.22 -16.25
C ASP A 94 15.36 13.03 -17.77
N ALA A 95 14.83 11.88 -18.20
CA ALA A 95 14.63 11.57 -19.62
C ALA A 95 13.33 12.16 -20.20
N ARG A 96 12.52 12.89 -19.41
CA ARG A 96 11.22 13.45 -19.84
C ARG A 96 11.32 14.40 -21.04
N ASN A 97 12.44 15.12 -21.17
CA ASN A 97 12.69 15.99 -22.31
C ASN A 97 13.06 15.23 -23.60
N ARG A 98 13.46 13.97 -23.48
CA ARG A 98 13.96 13.12 -24.58
C ARG A 98 12.96 12.03 -24.99
N LEU A 99 12.03 11.68 -24.10
CA LEU A 99 11.03 10.63 -24.30
C LEU A 99 9.61 11.18 -24.21
N PRO A 100 8.66 10.68 -25.03
CA PRO A 100 7.25 10.92 -24.81
C PRO A 100 6.76 10.19 -23.53
N PRO A 101 5.73 10.71 -22.84
CA PRO A 101 5.16 10.06 -21.66
C PRO A 101 4.63 8.66 -21.97
N SER A 102 4.78 7.73 -21.02
CA SER A 102 4.29 6.35 -21.15
C SER A 102 2.84 6.24 -20.70
N PRO A 103 1.98 5.44 -21.35
CA PRO A 103 0.65 5.16 -20.82
C PRO A 103 0.67 4.47 -19.44
N GLN A 104 1.77 3.79 -19.08
CA GLN A 104 1.93 3.10 -17.79
C GLN A 104 2.48 4.01 -16.68
N GLU A 105 2.89 5.23 -17.01
CA GLU A 105 3.52 6.16 -16.06
C GLU A 105 2.59 6.49 -14.89
N TYR A 106 1.37 6.96 -15.15
CA TYR A 106 0.44 7.32 -14.08
C TYR A 106 -0.05 6.13 -13.24
N PRO A 107 -0.38 4.96 -13.81
CA PRO A 107 -0.66 3.76 -13.04
C PRO A 107 0.50 3.36 -12.11
N ILE A 108 1.75 3.38 -12.59
CA ILE A 108 2.92 3.01 -11.79
C ILE A 108 3.19 4.04 -10.68
N LEU A 109 3.05 5.33 -10.97
CA LEU A 109 3.14 6.38 -9.95
C LEU A 109 2.06 6.22 -8.88
N GLY A 110 0.82 5.92 -9.29
CA GLY A 110 -0.27 5.61 -8.36
C GLY A 110 0.02 4.37 -7.49
N LEU A 111 0.60 3.32 -8.05
CA LEU A 111 1.05 2.14 -7.28
C LEU A 111 2.14 2.52 -6.26
N ASN A 112 3.09 3.36 -6.64
CA ASN A 112 4.13 3.85 -5.72
C ASN A 112 3.51 4.66 -4.57
N LEU A 113 2.55 5.54 -4.86
CA LEU A 113 1.81 6.28 -3.85
C LEU A 113 1.07 5.35 -2.88
N LEU A 114 0.38 4.31 -3.39
CA LEU A 114 -0.26 3.30 -2.54
C LEU A 114 0.73 2.53 -1.68
N ARG A 115 1.89 2.14 -2.22
CA ARG A 115 2.96 1.50 -1.44
C ARG A 115 3.38 2.36 -0.26
N LEU A 116 3.58 3.66 -0.48
CA LEU A 116 3.98 4.60 0.57
C LEU A 116 2.91 4.72 1.67
N LEU A 117 1.62 4.67 1.30
CA LEU A 117 0.53 4.65 2.28
C LEU A 117 0.52 3.36 3.11
N VAL A 118 0.67 2.20 2.48
CA VAL A 118 0.76 0.89 3.17
C VAL A 118 1.95 0.86 4.15
N GLN A 119 3.09 1.43 3.76
CA GLN A 119 4.28 1.51 4.60
C GLN A 119 4.22 2.63 5.65
N ASN A 120 3.10 3.38 5.72
CA ASN A 120 2.95 4.55 6.59
C ASN A 120 4.04 5.63 6.40
N ARG A 121 4.60 5.76 5.19
CA ARG A 121 5.63 6.74 4.81
C ARG A 121 4.99 8.01 4.24
N ILE A 122 4.16 8.65 5.06
CA ILE A 122 3.34 9.81 4.65
C ILE A 122 4.19 11.01 4.20
N ALA A 123 5.36 11.22 4.80
CA ALA A 123 6.25 12.31 4.40
C ALA A 123 6.76 12.15 2.95
N GLU A 124 7.11 10.92 2.57
CA GLU A 124 7.57 10.61 1.22
C GLU A 124 6.42 10.65 0.23
N PHE A 125 5.22 10.24 0.65
CA PHE A 125 4.01 10.37 -0.16
C PHE A 125 3.79 11.83 -0.60
N HIS A 126 3.82 12.78 0.33
CA HIS A 126 3.67 14.21 0.01
C HIS A 126 4.85 14.75 -0.81
N THR A 127 6.07 14.25 -0.56
CA THR A 127 7.24 14.62 -1.37
C THR A 127 7.09 14.17 -2.82
N GLU A 128 6.64 12.93 -3.05
CA GLU A 128 6.39 12.42 -4.40
C GLU A 128 5.25 13.17 -5.09
N LEU A 129 4.17 13.52 -4.35
CA LEU A 129 3.08 14.33 -4.89
C LEU A 129 3.52 15.71 -5.35
N GLU A 130 4.41 16.37 -4.61
CA GLU A 130 4.94 17.70 -4.97
C GLU A 130 5.76 17.68 -6.27
N LEU A 131 6.42 16.55 -6.57
CA LEU A 131 7.17 16.36 -7.81
C LEU A 131 6.28 16.18 -9.05
N LEU A 132 4.99 15.86 -8.86
CA LEU A 132 4.06 15.63 -9.95
C LEU A 132 3.57 16.95 -10.58
N SER A 133 3.35 16.93 -11.90
CA SER A 133 2.71 18.06 -12.58
C SER A 133 1.22 18.13 -12.25
N THR A 134 0.63 19.33 -12.38
CA THR A 134 -0.81 19.54 -12.17
C THR A 134 -1.68 18.63 -13.04
N SER A 135 -1.27 18.40 -14.29
CA SER A 135 -1.93 17.46 -15.20
C SER A 135 -1.89 16.00 -14.73
N ALA A 136 -0.85 15.60 -13.98
CA ALA A 136 -0.74 14.25 -13.45
C ALA A 136 -1.69 14.05 -12.26
N LEU A 137 -1.90 15.09 -11.44
CA LEU A 137 -2.83 15.06 -10.31
C LEU A 137 -4.30 14.87 -10.73
N GLU A 138 -4.65 15.24 -11.96
CA GLU A 138 -5.99 15.01 -12.53
C GLU A 138 -6.21 13.54 -12.94
N ASN A 139 -5.15 12.73 -13.01
CA ASN A 139 -5.28 11.33 -13.39
C ASN A 139 -6.05 10.52 -12.33
N PRO A 140 -7.03 9.68 -12.73
CA PRO A 140 -7.82 8.88 -11.80
C PRO A 140 -6.99 8.00 -10.86
N CYS A 141 -5.85 7.46 -11.31
CA CYS A 141 -4.98 6.61 -10.50
C CYS A 141 -4.34 7.36 -9.33
N ILE A 142 -3.85 8.58 -9.60
CA ILE A 142 -3.22 9.43 -8.59
C ILE A 142 -4.28 10.03 -7.67
N LYS A 143 -5.39 10.52 -8.24
CA LYS A 143 -6.50 11.05 -7.48
C LYS A 143 -7.05 10.05 -6.47
N HIS A 144 -7.17 8.78 -6.87
CA HIS A 144 -7.60 7.72 -5.97
C HIS A 144 -6.66 7.54 -4.77
N ALA A 145 -5.33 7.56 -5.00
CA ALA A 145 -4.37 7.48 -3.91
C ALA A 145 -4.45 8.70 -2.95
N VAL A 146 -4.69 9.90 -3.48
CA VAL A 146 -4.88 11.11 -2.67
C VAL A 146 -6.17 11.04 -1.84
N GLU A 147 -7.28 10.60 -2.42
CA GLU A 147 -8.56 10.42 -1.71
C GLU A 147 -8.46 9.38 -0.58
N LEU A 148 -7.67 8.32 -0.80
CA LEU A 148 -7.35 7.31 0.21
C LEU A 148 -6.52 7.89 1.35
N GLU A 149 -5.47 8.66 1.04
CA GLU A 149 -4.64 9.31 2.04
C GLU A 149 -5.43 10.31 2.89
N GLN A 150 -6.29 11.11 2.27
CA GLN A 150 -7.20 11.99 2.99
C GLN A 150 -8.14 11.22 3.92
N SER A 151 -8.74 10.14 3.42
CA SER A 151 -9.62 9.29 4.24
C SER A 151 -8.87 8.64 5.40
N PHE A 152 -7.60 8.31 5.21
CA PHE A 152 -6.72 7.78 6.25
C PHE A 152 -6.43 8.84 7.34
N MET A 153 -6.08 10.07 6.95
CA MET A 153 -5.85 11.18 7.88
C MET A 153 -7.11 11.58 8.67
N GLU A 154 -8.27 11.58 8.01
CA GLU A 154 -9.57 11.87 8.64
C GLU A 154 -10.03 10.73 9.60
N GLY A 155 -9.35 9.58 9.62
CA GLY A 155 -9.79 8.38 10.34
C GLY A 155 -11.09 7.78 9.76
N ALA A 156 -11.43 8.12 8.51
CA ALA A 156 -12.62 7.67 7.82
C ALA A 156 -12.40 6.29 7.18
N TYR A 157 -12.00 5.30 7.98
CA TYR A 157 -11.58 3.97 7.53
C TYR A 157 -12.64 3.21 6.70
N ASN A 158 -13.92 3.46 6.95
CA ASN A 158 -15.02 2.94 6.13
C ASN A 158 -14.88 3.32 4.65
N ARG A 159 -14.43 4.54 4.37
CA ARG A 159 -14.22 5.02 2.99
C ARG A 159 -13.03 4.30 2.36
N VAL A 160 -11.95 4.09 3.12
CA VAL A 160 -10.76 3.35 2.64
C VAL A 160 -11.12 1.91 2.24
N LEU A 161 -11.90 1.21 3.06
CA LEU A 161 -12.35 -0.16 2.75
C LEU A 161 -13.34 -0.20 1.57
N SER A 162 -14.21 0.81 1.46
CA SER A 162 -15.17 0.89 0.34
C SER A 162 -14.49 1.23 -0.98
N ALA A 163 -13.42 2.03 -0.93
CA ALA A 163 -12.63 2.46 -2.09
C ALA A 163 -11.96 1.30 -2.83
N ARG A 164 -11.81 0.12 -2.18
CA ARG A 164 -11.41 -1.13 -2.84
C ARG A 164 -12.34 -1.50 -4.00
N GLN A 165 -13.61 -1.10 -3.97
CA GLN A 165 -14.58 -1.39 -5.04
C GLN A 165 -14.48 -0.41 -6.23
N THR A 166 -13.85 0.75 -6.02
CA THR A 166 -13.76 1.84 -7.00
C THR A 166 -12.36 1.96 -7.58
N VAL A 167 -11.59 0.88 -7.57
CA VAL A 167 -10.20 0.86 -7.98
C VAL A 167 -10.09 1.15 -9.48
N PRO A 168 -9.27 2.13 -9.91
CA PRO A 168 -9.16 2.52 -11.31
C PRO A 168 -8.36 1.54 -12.18
N HIS A 169 -7.54 0.67 -11.56
CA HIS A 169 -6.65 -0.24 -12.28
C HIS A 169 -6.46 -1.57 -11.53
N GLU A 170 -6.55 -2.70 -12.23
CA GLU A 170 -6.54 -4.05 -11.62
C GLU A 170 -5.29 -4.34 -10.77
N THR A 171 -4.14 -3.82 -11.17
CA THR A 171 -2.86 -3.97 -10.45
C THR A 171 -2.88 -3.38 -9.03
N PHE A 172 -3.83 -2.52 -8.70
CA PHE A 172 -3.91 -1.89 -7.38
C PHE A 172 -4.47 -2.84 -6.32
N GLY A 173 -5.13 -3.95 -6.72
CA GLY A 173 -5.79 -4.87 -5.80
C GLY A 173 -4.88 -5.36 -4.68
N TYR A 174 -3.64 -5.75 -4.99
CA TYR A 174 -2.66 -6.19 -4.00
C TYR A 174 -2.40 -5.14 -2.91
N PHE A 175 -2.09 -3.90 -3.30
CA PHE A 175 -1.85 -2.83 -2.32
C PHE A 175 -3.11 -2.40 -1.58
N MET A 176 -4.29 -2.50 -2.21
CA MET A 176 -5.56 -2.23 -1.52
C MET A 176 -5.86 -3.26 -0.43
N ASP A 177 -5.49 -4.52 -0.66
CA ASP A 177 -5.67 -5.60 0.32
C ASP A 177 -4.71 -5.42 1.51
N LEU A 178 -3.46 -5.07 1.23
CA LEU A 178 -2.47 -4.67 2.25
C LEU A 178 -2.91 -3.43 3.05
N LEU A 179 -3.45 -2.41 2.37
CA LEU A 179 -3.93 -1.20 3.02
C LEU A 179 -5.12 -1.49 3.93
N ALA A 180 -6.04 -2.35 3.49
CA ALA A 180 -7.16 -2.80 4.32
C ALA A 180 -6.69 -3.54 5.57
N LYS A 181 -5.63 -4.36 5.48
CA LYS A 181 -5.00 -4.99 6.65
C LYS A 181 -4.40 -3.93 7.58
N THR A 182 -3.57 -3.05 7.04
CA THR A 182 -2.90 -1.98 7.80
C THR A 182 -3.90 -1.09 8.56
N VAL A 183 -5.01 -0.71 7.92
CA VAL A 183 -6.07 0.07 8.56
C VAL A 183 -6.73 -0.69 9.71
N ARG A 184 -6.97 -2.00 9.56
CA ARG A 184 -7.55 -2.81 10.64
C ARG A 184 -6.59 -2.92 11.81
N ASP A 185 -5.30 -3.10 11.55
CA ASP A 185 -4.26 -3.18 12.58
C ASP A 185 -4.14 -1.86 13.36
N GLU A 186 -4.26 -0.71 12.68
CA GLU A 186 -4.32 0.60 13.34
C GLU A 186 -5.57 0.77 14.22
N ILE A 187 -6.75 0.34 13.74
CA ILE A 187 -7.98 0.36 14.54
C ILE A 187 -7.85 -0.57 15.75
N ALA A 188 -7.27 -1.77 15.56
CA ALA A 188 -6.99 -2.73 16.61
C ALA A 188 -6.08 -2.14 17.69
N GLY A 189 -4.93 -1.58 17.30
CA GLY A 189 -4.00 -0.94 18.23
C GLY A 189 -4.59 0.28 18.95
N CYS A 190 -5.52 1.00 18.33
CA CYS A 190 -6.29 2.06 19.00
C CYS A 190 -7.30 1.50 20.00
N SER A 191 -7.98 0.40 19.63
CA SER A 191 -9.00 -0.25 20.45
C SER A 191 -8.39 -0.85 21.73
N GLU A 192 -7.21 -1.47 21.61
CA GLU A 192 -6.45 -2.05 22.74
C GLU A 192 -6.08 -1.00 23.80
N LYS A 193 -5.80 0.24 23.37
CA LYS A 193 -5.47 1.36 24.25
C LYS A 193 -6.71 2.05 24.83
N ALA A 194 -7.83 1.98 24.13
CA ALA A 194 -9.05 2.68 24.50
C ALA A 194 -9.98 1.86 25.42
N TYR A 195 -9.93 0.52 25.32
CA TYR A 195 -10.85 -0.38 26.01
C TYR A 195 -10.12 -1.55 26.65
N ASP A 196 -10.55 -1.94 27.84
CA ASP A 196 -10.08 -3.18 28.48
C ASP A 196 -10.73 -4.42 27.84
N TYR A 197 -12.00 -4.28 27.43
CA TYR A 197 -12.78 -5.33 26.79
C TYR A 197 -13.87 -4.77 25.87
N LEU A 198 -14.30 -5.56 24.88
CA LEU A 198 -15.42 -5.28 23.98
C LEU A 198 -16.27 -6.54 23.76
N SER A 199 -17.58 -6.39 23.56
CA SER A 199 -18.39 -7.51 23.09
C SER A 199 -18.01 -7.88 21.65
N ILE A 200 -18.19 -9.15 21.24
CA ILE A 200 -17.91 -9.59 19.86
C ILE A 200 -18.65 -8.73 18.83
N SER A 201 -19.93 -8.39 19.09
CA SER A 201 -20.70 -7.53 18.18
C SER A 201 -20.11 -6.12 18.03
N ASN A 202 -19.63 -5.53 19.12
CA ASN A 202 -19.03 -4.20 19.08
C ASN A 202 -17.64 -4.24 18.44
N ALA A 203 -16.83 -5.25 18.76
CA ALA A 203 -15.53 -5.48 18.15
C ALA A 203 -15.65 -5.68 16.63
N ARG A 204 -16.62 -6.48 16.17
CA ARG A 204 -16.90 -6.68 14.74
C ARG A 204 -17.25 -5.36 14.05
N GLN A 205 -18.16 -4.57 14.63
CA GLN A 205 -18.54 -3.28 14.06
C GLN A 205 -17.39 -2.27 14.08
N MET A 206 -16.53 -2.30 15.10
CA MET A 206 -15.43 -1.35 15.24
C MET A 206 -14.28 -1.67 14.27
N LEU A 207 -13.91 -2.95 14.16
CA LEU A 207 -12.86 -3.44 13.25
C LEU A 207 -13.34 -3.65 11.81
N LEU A 208 -14.62 -3.36 11.54
CA LEU A 208 -15.21 -3.38 10.20
C LEU A 208 -15.17 -4.78 9.55
N PHE A 209 -15.40 -5.82 10.34
CA PHE A 209 -15.53 -7.20 9.86
C PHE A 209 -16.97 -7.50 9.41
N SER A 210 -17.10 -8.35 8.39
CA SER A 210 -18.41 -8.71 7.83
C SER A 210 -19.08 -9.78 8.69
N SER A 211 -18.31 -10.70 9.26
CA SER A 211 -18.79 -11.80 10.09
C SER A 211 -18.05 -11.91 11.42
N ASP A 212 -18.70 -12.55 12.41
CA ASP A 212 -18.05 -12.86 13.69
C ASP A 212 -16.90 -13.87 13.49
N GLN A 213 -17.00 -14.76 12.50
CA GLN A 213 -15.96 -15.76 12.20
C GLN A 213 -14.66 -15.12 11.70
N GLU A 214 -14.75 -14.13 10.79
CA GLU A 214 -13.59 -13.37 10.31
C GLU A 214 -12.85 -12.68 11.47
N LEU A 215 -13.60 -12.12 12.42
CA LEU A 215 -13.02 -11.51 13.62
C LEU A 215 -12.28 -12.56 14.46
N LEU A 216 -12.87 -13.74 14.68
CA LEU A 216 -12.24 -14.81 15.47
C LEU A 216 -10.94 -15.31 14.82
N GLU A 217 -10.93 -15.45 13.49
CA GLU A 217 -9.74 -15.85 12.72
C GLU A 217 -8.65 -14.77 12.84
N TYR A 218 -9.00 -13.50 12.65
CA TYR A 218 -8.06 -12.38 12.82
C TYR A 218 -7.45 -12.33 14.21
N VAL A 219 -8.25 -12.47 15.27
CA VAL A 219 -7.76 -12.49 16.66
C VAL A 219 -6.80 -13.66 16.88
N LYS A 220 -7.11 -14.84 16.34
CA LYS A 220 -6.28 -16.03 16.52
C LYS A 220 -4.93 -15.92 15.80
N GLU A 221 -4.92 -15.32 14.61
CA GLU A 221 -3.72 -15.24 13.76
C GLU A 221 -2.82 -14.06 14.11
N GLU A 222 -3.40 -12.86 14.29
CA GLU A 222 -2.64 -11.61 14.41
C GLU A 222 -2.50 -11.13 15.87
N HIS A 223 -3.45 -11.49 16.75
CA HIS A 223 -3.48 -11.04 18.15
C HIS A 223 -3.70 -12.17 19.17
N PRO A 224 -2.78 -13.17 19.24
CA PRO A 224 -2.91 -14.31 20.15
C PRO A 224 -2.93 -13.93 21.64
N GLU A 225 -2.58 -12.68 21.97
CA GLU A 225 -2.64 -12.10 23.29
C GLU A 225 -4.05 -11.73 23.76
N TRP A 226 -5.01 -11.53 22.84
CA TRP A 226 -6.39 -11.20 23.21
C TRP A 226 -7.15 -12.47 23.61
N GLU A 227 -7.94 -12.37 24.68
CA GLU A 227 -8.72 -13.50 25.21
C GLU A 227 -10.20 -13.32 24.93
N ILE A 228 -10.87 -14.37 24.42
CA ILE A 228 -12.31 -14.35 24.17
C ILE A 228 -13.00 -15.26 25.18
N THR A 229 -13.78 -14.67 26.07
CA THR A 229 -14.54 -15.39 27.10
C THR A 229 -16.00 -14.97 27.07
N ASN A 230 -16.93 -15.93 27.00
CA ASN A 230 -18.38 -15.70 27.06
C ASN A 230 -18.90 -14.62 26.08
N GLY A 231 -18.33 -14.53 24.88
CA GLY A 231 -18.74 -13.53 23.87
C GLY A 231 -18.17 -12.13 24.08
N ILE A 232 -17.18 -11.98 24.97
CA ILE A 232 -16.45 -10.75 25.24
C ILE A 232 -14.98 -10.96 24.88
N LEU A 233 -14.44 -10.03 24.11
CA LEU A 233 -13.03 -9.90 23.73
C LEU A 233 -12.32 -9.02 24.77
N TYR A 234 -11.24 -9.53 25.35
CA TYR A 234 -10.40 -8.83 26.31
C TYR A 234 -9.06 -8.47 25.66
N PHE A 235 -8.73 -7.18 25.63
CA PHE A 235 -7.53 -6.65 24.96
C PHE A 235 -6.28 -6.75 25.84
N GLN A 236 -6.44 -6.56 27.15
CA GLN A 236 -5.37 -6.78 28.12
C GLN A 236 -5.60 -8.10 28.84
N LYS A 237 -4.56 -8.94 28.91
CA LYS A 237 -4.49 -9.95 29.95
C LYS A 237 -4.67 -9.23 31.28
N LEU A 238 -5.76 -9.53 31.99
CA LEU A 238 -5.94 -9.13 33.38
C LEU A 238 -4.59 -9.25 34.07
N ARG A 239 -4.00 -8.10 34.44
CA ARG A 239 -2.83 -8.06 35.32
C ARG A 239 -3.19 -8.92 36.51
N LYS A 240 -2.69 -10.16 36.55
CA LYS A 240 -2.90 -11.06 37.68
C LYS A 240 -2.23 -10.40 38.88
N GLY A 241 -3.05 -9.73 39.70
CA GLY A 241 -2.63 -9.21 40.99
C GLY A 241 -3.12 -7.81 41.32
N VAL A 242 -4.43 -7.52 41.26
CA VAL A 242 -5.12 -6.77 42.33
C VAL A 242 -6.58 -7.23 42.39
N GLY A 243 -6.93 -7.91 43.48
CA GLY A 243 -8.21 -7.74 44.20
C GLY A 243 -9.50 -8.19 43.52
N ALA A 244 -10.04 -9.31 44.00
CA ALA A 244 -11.36 -9.84 43.69
C ALA A 244 -12.53 -9.01 44.29
N ASP A 245 -12.59 -7.70 44.02
CA ASP A 245 -13.61 -6.81 44.61
C ASP A 245 -14.58 -6.15 43.60
N CYS A 246 -14.40 -6.31 42.29
CA CYS A 246 -15.27 -5.65 41.29
C CYS A 246 -16.51 -6.45 40.85
N MET A 247 -16.76 -7.65 41.41
CA MET A 247 -17.89 -8.51 40.98
C MET A 247 -19.28 -8.04 41.45
N ASN A 248 -19.40 -6.99 42.26
CA ASN A 248 -20.71 -6.54 42.80
C ASN A 248 -21.30 -5.27 42.15
N GLN A 249 -20.76 -4.76 41.04
CA GLN A 249 -21.35 -3.60 40.33
C GLN A 249 -21.83 -3.89 38.90
N ALA A 250 -21.77 -5.15 38.44
CA ALA A 250 -22.14 -5.54 37.07
C ALA A 250 -23.65 -5.51 36.76
N SER A 251 -24.53 -5.11 37.70
CA SER A 251 -25.98 -5.11 37.51
C SER A 251 -26.60 -3.73 37.21
N SER A 252 -25.82 -2.68 36.93
CA SER A 252 -26.33 -1.30 36.79
C SER A 252 -25.99 -0.56 35.49
N PHE A 253 -25.28 -1.15 34.53
CA PHE A 253 -24.94 -0.45 33.28
C PHE A 253 -25.45 -1.22 32.04
N SER A 254 -26.77 -1.39 31.97
CA SER A 254 -27.44 -1.59 30.70
C SER A 254 -27.68 -0.22 30.05
N GLU A 255 -27.32 -0.12 28.77
CA GLU A 255 -27.46 1.05 27.86
C GLU A 255 -26.21 1.93 27.74
N LEU A 256 -25.26 1.49 26.90
CA LEU A 256 -24.31 2.40 26.26
C LEU A 256 -25.09 3.22 25.21
N SER A 257 -25.21 4.53 25.46
CA SER A 257 -25.93 5.47 24.61
C SER A 257 -25.10 5.82 23.36
N SER A 258 -25.77 6.27 22.29
CA SER A 258 -25.14 6.75 21.05
C SER A 258 -24.08 7.85 21.26
N ALA A 259 -24.12 8.52 22.43
CA ALA A 259 -23.12 9.48 22.87
C ALA A 259 -21.75 8.85 23.13
N ASP A 260 -21.69 7.62 23.66
CA ASP A 260 -20.42 6.95 24.01
C ASP A 260 -19.66 6.50 22.75
N LEU A 261 -20.40 6.10 21.71
CA LEU A 261 -19.89 5.83 20.36
C LEU A 261 -19.37 7.10 19.66
N GLN A 262 -20.01 8.26 19.89
CA GLN A 262 -19.50 9.56 19.40
C GLN A 262 -18.26 10.01 20.17
N HIS A 263 -18.21 9.75 21.47
CA HIS A 263 -17.06 10.07 22.32
C HIS A 263 -15.83 9.21 21.98
N ALA A 264 -16.04 7.96 21.57
CA ALA A 264 -15.00 7.07 21.04
C ALA A 264 -14.43 7.56 19.71
N LYS A 265 -15.30 7.94 18.76
CA LYS A 265 -14.88 8.57 17.48
C LYS A 265 -14.07 9.84 17.71
N SER A 266 -14.44 10.65 18.71
CA SER A 266 -13.71 11.86 19.11
C SER A 266 -12.32 11.56 19.70
N ARG A 267 -12.17 10.46 20.46
CA ARG A 267 -10.88 10.04 21.02
C ARG A 267 -9.94 9.40 19.99
N VAL A 268 -10.47 8.65 19.03
CA VAL A 268 -9.69 8.19 17.86
C VAL A 268 -9.21 9.37 17.03
N ALA A 269 -10.07 10.37 16.79
CA ALA A 269 -9.67 11.63 16.15
C ALA A 269 -8.64 12.43 16.97
N SER A 270 -8.67 12.31 18.31
CA SER A 270 -7.67 12.93 19.20
C SER A 270 -6.33 12.18 19.19
N GLY A 271 -6.33 10.86 18.96
CA GLY A 271 -5.12 10.09 18.69
C GLY A 271 -4.45 10.52 17.38
N SER A 272 -5.24 10.83 16.35
CA SER A 272 -4.75 11.44 15.09
C SER A 272 -4.07 12.80 15.34
N LYS A 273 -4.59 13.61 16.27
CA LYS A 273 -3.93 14.87 16.70
C LYS A 273 -2.61 14.69 17.43
N ILE A 274 -2.39 13.55 18.09
CA ILE A 274 -1.08 13.22 18.68
C ILE A 274 -0.07 12.91 17.57
N PHE A 275 -0.50 12.29 16.48
CA PHE A 275 0.29 12.11 15.26
C PHE A 275 0.61 13.46 14.59
N GLU A 276 -0.34 14.39 14.59
CA GLU A 276 -0.15 15.77 14.12
C GLU A 276 0.82 16.57 15.00
N ALA A 277 0.91 16.26 16.31
CA ALA A 277 1.89 16.83 17.23
C ALA A 277 3.30 16.25 17.07
N MET A 278 3.45 15.05 16.51
CA MET A 278 4.75 14.48 16.11
C MET A 278 5.26 15.05 14.77
N LYS A 279 4.48 15.90 14.11
CA LYS A 279 4.81 16.61 12.86
C LYS A 279 5.46 17.99 13.09
N LYS A 280 5.96 18.28 14.30
CA LYS A 280 6.75 19.47 14.62
C LYS A 280 8.19 19.12 14.96
#